data_AF-A0A3P8WSD0-F1
#
_entry.id   AF-A0A3P8WSD0-F1
#
_cell.length_a   1.000
_cell.length_b   1.000
_cell.length_c   1.000
_cell.angle_alpha   90.00
_cell.angle_beta   90.00
_cell.angle_gamma   90.00
#
_symmetry.space_group_name_H-M   'P 1'
#
loop_
_entity.id
_entity.type
_entity.pdbx_description
1 polymer ?
#
loop_
_entity_poly.entity_id
_entity_poly.type
_entity_poly.pdbx_seq_one_letter_code
_entity_poly.pdbx_strand_id
1 'polypeptide(L)'
;ILKLLPVLCGTAPLNTKIVGGENAVDGAWPWQGTIQTLADKRHFCAGTLLNTEWALTAAHCVKGRLAADINIIFGRLAHGAVSATETKTALTEIIIHPEYNATTHDKDIALLKLQTSIVVNNHIQPICLPTTNSQFFTSTLCWATGWGKVNNNDFSLSDNLQEIDIPVVGKKKCSCSYQSTPKTTITDNMICAGGKDKGICLGDGGGPLQCKQDDKWILAGITSIATPCLDGLPQAFTRVSQFQDWILQSMKGFVTGLVPFVSSGTDADLSFVCPADLTTTAKPPLNSNLSTTTTTATTTTTTMTTTTTTTTSPASALTTEFSIIITALLMLLQHIVVQ
;
A
#
# COMPACT_ATOMS: atom_id res chain seq x y z
N ILE A 1 -11.58 -29.60 -31.13
CA ILE A 1 -12.20 -28.35 -30.62
C ILE A 1 -11.84 -28.26 -29.14
N LEU A 2 -10.72 -27.60 -28.84
CA LEU A 2 -10.29 -27.38 -27.45
C LEU A 2 -11.24 -26.33 -26.88
N LYS A 3 -12.18 -26.73 -26.02
CA LYS A 3 -12.98 -25.77 -25.25
C LYS A 3 -12.02 -25.03 -24.32
N LEU A 4 -11.60 -23.83 -24.74
CA LEU A 4 -11.00 -22.82 -23.87
C LEU A 4 -12.05 -22.50 -22.81
N LEU A 5 -12.00 -23.18 -21.67
CA LEU A 5 -12.66 -22.68 -20.47
C LEU A 5 -12.03 -21.30 -20.20
N PRO A 6 -12.82 -20.21 -20.15
CA PRO A 6 -12.26 -18.93 -19.78
C PRO A 6 -11.66 -19.07 -18.38
N VAL A 7 -10.37 -18.76 -18.22
CA VAL A 7 -9.82 -18.58 -16.89
C VAL A 7 -10.63 -17.46 -16.25
N LEU A 8 -11.35 -17.79 -15.19
CA LEU A 8 -12.22 -16.87 -14.48
C LEU A 8 -11.31 -15.88 -13.72
N CYS A 9 -11.19 -14.66 -14.22
CA CYS A 9 -10.48 -13.58 -13.54
C CYS A 9 -11.44 -12.70 -12.74
N GLY A 10 -10.87 -11.91 -11.83
CA GLY A 10 -11.54 -10.79 -11.17
C GLY A 10 -12.70 -11.21 -10.28
N THR A 11 -12.74 -12.47 -9.82
CA THR A 11 -13.75 -12.97 -8.90
C THR A 11 -13.18 -13.08 -7.51
N ALA A 12 -13.88 -12.52 -6.52
CA ALA A 12 -13.54 -12.61 -5.11
C ALA A 12 -14.71 -13.24 -4.34
N PRO A 13 -14.82 -14.58 -4.30
CA PRO A 13 -15.99 -15.29 -3.76
C PRO A 13 -16.27 -15.02 -2.28
N LEU A 14 -15.24 -14.66 -1.52
CA LEU A 14 -15.31 -14.40 -0.08
C LEU A 14 -15.41 -12.91 0.26
N ASN A 15 -15.34 -12.03 -0.74
CA ASN A 15 -15.47 -10.59 -0.54
C ASN A 15 -16.95 -10.21 -0.40
N THR A 16 -17.39 -10.06 0.85
CA THR A 16 -18.78 -9.77 1.21
C THR A 16 -19.02 -8.35 1.73
N LYS A 17 -17.94 -7.58 1.94
CA LYS A 17 -17.99 -6.20 2.43
C LYS A 17 -17.05 -5.33 1.61
N ILE A 18 -17.50 -4.12 1.27
CA ILE A 18 -16.73 -3.20 0.45
C ILE A 18 -16.82 -1.78 1.03
N VAL A 19 -16.48 -1.59 2.31
CA VAL A 19 -16.49 -0.26 2.95
C VAL A 19 -15.43 -0.16 4.06
N GLY A 20 -14.58 0.88 4.03
CA GLY A 20 -13.79 1.34 5.19
C GLY A 20 -12.33 0.91 5.18
N GLY A 21 -11.44 1.82 5.62
CA GLY A 21 -10.00 1.60 5.83
C GLY A 21 -9.76 0.71 7.05
N GLU A 22 -9.89 -0.61 6.89
CA GLU A 22 -9.90 -1.58 7.99
C GLU A 22 -9.06 -2.83 7.64
N ASN A 23 -8.95 -3.73 8.61
CA ASN A 23 -8.43 -5.07 8.37
C ASN A 23 -9.29 -5.77 7.32
N ALA A 24 -8.67 -6.27 6.26
CA ALA A 24 -9.34 -7.12 5.30
C ALA A 24 -9.80 -8.43 5.97
N VAL A 25 -10.86 -9.02 5.43
CA VAL A 25 -11.30 -10.36 5.82
C VAL A 25 -10.51 -11.40 5.03
N ASP A 26 -10.30 -12.57 5.62
CA ASP A 26 -9.62 -13.68 4.95
C ASP A 26 -10.27 -14.00 3.59
N GLY A 27 -9.44 -14.10 2.56
CA GLY A 27 -9.87 -14.35 1.18
C GLY A 27 -10.59 -13.19 0.46
N ALA A 28 -10.75 -12.02 1.07
CA ALA A 28 -11.41 -10.87 0.43
C ALA A 28 -10.68 -10.37 -0.84
N TRP A 29 -9.35 -10.52 -0.89
CA TRP A 29 -8.49 -10.06 -1.98
C TRP A 29 -7.61 -11.20 -2.51
N PRO A 30 -8.19 -12.15 -3.27
CA PRO A 30 -7.55 -13.44 -3.56
C PRO A 30 -6.38 -13.36 -4.56
N TRP A 31 -6.16 -12.22 -5.20
CA TRP A 31 -4.98 -11.96 -6.05
C TRP A 31 -3.83 -11.30 -5.29
N GLN A 32 -4.05 -10.84 -4.06
CA GLN A 32 -3.04 -10.14 -3.28
C GLN A 32 -1.89 -11.10 -2.92
N GLY A 33 -0.67 -10.70 -3.30
CA GLY A 33 0.56 -11.41 -2.96
C GLY A 33 1.48 -10.56 -2.10
N THR A 34 2.12 -11.16 -1.09
CA THR A 34 3.24 -10.55 -0.38
C THR A 34 4.55 -11.02 -1.00
N ILE A 35 5.42 -10.08 -1.36
CA ILE A 35 6.78 -10.38 -1.81
C ILE A 35 7.73 -10.29 -0.61
N GLN A 36 8.44 -11.38 -0.36
CA GLN A 36 9.34 -11.51 0.77
C GLN A 36 10.76 -11.87 0.32
N THR A 37 11.74 -11.32 1.02
CA THR A 37 13.13 -11.77 0.94
C THR A 37 13.27 -13.17 1.53
N LEU A 38 14.06 -14.04 0.89
CA LEU A 38 14.21 -15.43 1.35
C LEU A 38 15.03 -15.53 2.65
N ALA A 39 16.01 -14.65 2.84
CA ALA A 39 16.93 -14.71 3.97
C ALA A 39 16.26 -14.44 5.34
N ASP A 40 15.45 -13.39 5.43
CA ASP A 40 14.80 -12.92 6.67
C ASP A 40 13.27 -13.07 6.64
N LYS A 41 12.69 -13.63 5.56
CA LYS A 41 11.24 -13.82 5.36
C LYS A 41 10.44 -12.52 5.50
N ARG A 42 11.09 -11.38 5.26
CA ARG A 42 10.51 -10.07 5.52
C ARG A 42 9.74 -9.57 4.31
N HIS A 43 8.51 -9.10 4.54
CA HIS A 43 7.75 -8.36 3.55
C HIS A 43 8.44 -7.04 3.19
N PHE A 44 8.48 -6.73 1.90
CA PHE A 44 8.99 -5.42 1.45
C PHE A 44 8.16 -4.78 0.34
N CYS A 45 7.38 -5.57 -0.40
CA CYS A 45 6.44 -5.11 -1.41
C CYS A 45 5.31 -6.12 -1.57
N ALA A 46 4.23 -5.69 -2.20
CA ALA A 46 3.16 -6.54 -2.67
C ALA A 46 3.30 -6.88 -4.17
N GLY A 47 2.49 -7.84 -4.60
CA GLY A 47 2.30 -8.20 -6.00
C GLY A 47 0.87 -8.68 -6.22
N THR A 48 0.49 -8.84 -7.48
CA THR A 48 -0.88 -9.18 -7.88
C THR A 48 -0.88 -10.36 -8.83
N LEU A 49 -1.64 -11.41 -8.53
CA LEU A 49 -1.76 -12.60 -9.38
C LEU A 49 -2.51 -12.28 -10.67
N LEU A 50 -1.89 -12.51 -11.83
CA LEU A 50 -2.51 -12.30 -13.15
C LEU A 50 -3.10 -13.59 -13.72
N ASN A 51 -2.42 -14.71 -13.50
CA ASN A 51 -2.89 -16.06 -13.83
C ASN A 51 -2.12 -17.07 -12.97
N THR A 52 -2.21 -18.36 -13.28
CA THR A 52 -1.55 -19.40 -12.46
C THR A 52 -0.02 -19.36 -12.52
N GLU A 53 0.60 -18.67 -13.47
CA GLU A 53 2.04 -18.70 -13.70
C GLU A 53 2.72 -17.32 -13.60
N TRP A 54 1.94 -16.25 -13.50
CA TRP A 54 2.43 -14.88 -13.57
C TRP A 54 1.80 -13.97 -12.53
N ALA A 55 2.64 -13.12 -11.95
CA ALA A 55 2.23 -12.03 -11.10
C ALA A 55 2.83 -10.70 -11.58
N LEU A 56 2.19 -9.61 -11.19
CA LEU A 56 2.61 -8.25 -11.49
C LEU A 56 3.03 -7.53 -10.22
N THR A 57 4.03 -6.66 -10.30
CA THR A 57 4.47 -5.77 -9.21
C THR A 57 5.07 -4.50 -9.79
N ALA A 58 5.54 -3.59 -8.94
CA ALA A 58 6.27 -2.41 -9.36
C ALA A 58 7.74 -2.75 -9.67
N ALA A 59 8.33 -2.09 -10.66
CA ALA A 59 9.74 -2.28 -11.01
C ALA A 59 10.68 -1.88 -9.88
N HIS A 60 10.36 -0.81 -9.13
CA HIS A 60 11.17 -0.35 -8.00
C HIS A 60 11.30 -1.41 -6.89
N CYS A 61 10.33 -2.32 -6.75
CA CYS A 61 10.37 -3.38 -5.76
C CYS A 61 11.49 -4.41 -6.05
N VAL A 62 11.74 -4.67 -7.33
CA VAL A 62 12.56 -5.81 -7.78
C VAL A 62 13.82 -5.39 -8.55
N LYS A 63 14.00 -4.11 -8.85
CA LYS A 63 15.22 -3.61 -9.50
C LYS A 63 16.47 -3.95 -8.67
N GLY A 64 17.42 -4.64 -9.30
CA GLY A 64 18.66 -5.06 -8.68
C GLY A 64 18.55 -6.31 -7.80
N ARG A 65 17.40 -6.98 -7.77
CA ARG A 65 17.21 -8.26 -7.06
C ARG A 65 17.29 -9.44 -8.02
N LEU A 66 17.77 -10.58 -7.53
CA LEU A 66 17.70 -11.83 -8.26
C LEU A 66 16.39 -12.54 -7.95
N ALA A 67 15.83 -13.25 -8.94
CA ALA A 67 14.64 -14.09 -8.75
C ALA A 67 14.84 -15.14 -7.63
N ALA A 68 16.08 -15.63 -7.51
CA ALA A 68 16.48 -16.60 -6.49
C ALA A 68 16.54 -16.05 -5.06
N ASP A 69 16.41 -14.74 -4.84
CA ASP A 69 16.49 -14.10 -3.51
C ASP A 69 15.11 -13.78 -2.91
N ILE A 70 14.04 -13.93 -3.71
CA ILE A 70 12.69 -13.52 -3.32
C ILE A 70 11.67 -14.63 -3.58
N ASN A 71 10.61 -14.61 -2.78
CA ASN A 71 9.43 -15.42 -2.99
C ASN A 71 8.18 -14.54 -2.94
N ILE A 72 7.10 -15.03 -3.52
CA ILE A 72 5.78 -14.43 -3.40
C ILE A 72 4.83 -15.42 -2.75
N ILE A 73 3.96 -14.93 -1.87
CA ILE A 73 2.99 -15.74 -1.14
C ILE A 73 1.60 -15.16 -1.37
N PHE A 74 0.69 -16.00 -1.87
CA PHE A 74 -0.73 -15.67 -2.08
C PHE A 74 -1.60 -16.31 -1.01
N GLY A 75 -2.83 -15.81 -0.82
CA GLY A 75 -3.79 -16.37 0.13
C GLY A 75 -3.40 -16.18 1.59
N ARG A 76 -2.55 -15.19 1.89
CA ARG A 76 -2.14 -14.82 3.24
C ARG A 76 -2.93 -13.61 3.71
N LEU A 77 -3.42 -13.63 4.95
CA LEU A 77 -4.06 -12.49 5.60
C LEU A 77 -3.09 -11.73 6.52
N ALA A 78 -2.36 -12.44 7.37
CA ALA A 78 -1.47 -11.85 8.38
C ALA A 78 -0.01 -12.32 8.22
N HIS A 79 0.97 -11.50 8.57
CA HIS A 79 2.39 -11.88 8.55
C HIS A 79 2.80 -12.72 9.77
N GLY A 80 2.18 -12.51 10.91
CA GLY A 80 2.42 -13.20 12.18
C GLY A 80 1.84 -14.62 12.25
N ALA A 81 1.02 -15.02 11.27
CA ALA A 81 0.41 -16.34 11.20
C ALA A 81 0.50 -16.93 9.78
N VAL A 82 0.91 -18.19 9.69
CA VAL A 82 0.83 -18.97 8.44
C VAL A 82 -0.63 -19.32 8.21
N SER A 83 -1.20 -18.88 7.07
CA SER A 83 -2.57 -19.27 6.73
C SER A 83 -2.59 -20.69 6.14
N ALA A 84 -3.60 -21.50 6.48
CA ALA A 84 -3.80 -22.80 5.85
C ALA A 84 -4.10 -22.69 4.34
N THR A 85 -4.48 -21.51 3.89
CA THR A 85 -4.86 -21.18 2.50
C THR A 85 -3.71 -20.60 1.71
N GLU A 86 -2.54 -20.36 2.32
CA GLU A 86 -1.45 -19.66 1.66
C GLU A 86 -0.67 -20.58 0.71
N THR A 87 -0.21 -20.02 -0.40
CA THR A 87 0.70 -20.70 -1.32
C THR A 87 1.93 -19.83 -1.52
N LYS A 88 3.08 -20.33 -1.06
CA LYS A 88 4.39 -19.74 -1.28
C LYS A 88 5.01 -20.32 -2.54
N THR A 89 5.50 -19.46 -3.42
CA THR A 89 6.19 -19.86 -4.66
C THR A 89 7.46 -19.04 -4.87
N ALA A 90 8.50 -19.71 -5.38
CA ALA A 90 9.73 -19.05 -5.83
C ALA A 90 9.51 -18.46 -7.24
N LEU A 91 10.47 -17.66 -7.70
CA LEU A 91 10.42 -17.06 -9.04
C LEU A 91 11.48 -17.67 -9.95
N THR A 92 11.11 -17.92 -11.21
CA THR A 92 12.09 -18.30 -12.25
C THR A 92 12.66 -17.09 -12.97
N GLU A 93 11.90 -16.00 -13.07
CA GLU A 93 12.25 -14.84 -13.88
C GLU A 93 11.60 -13.57 -13.33
N ILE A 94 12.33 -12.46 -13.40
CA ILE A 94 11.85 -11.10 -13.15
C ILE A 94 12.03 -10.32 -14.44
N ILE A 95 10.95 -9.74 -14.97
CA ILE A 95 10.97 -8.95 -16.21
C ILE A 95 10.56 -7.52 -15.86
N ILE A 96 11.53 -6.62 -15.78
CA ILE A 96 11.30 -5.19 -15.55
C ILE A 96 11.02 -4.51 -16.89
N HIS A 97 10.07 -3.56 -16.91
CA HIS A 97 9.84 -2.75 -18.11
C HIS A 97 11.14 -2.07 -18.56
N PRO A 98 11.56 -2.21 -19.84
CA PRO A 98 12.88 -1.78 -20.30
C PRO A 98 13.11 -0.27 -20.16
N GLU A 99 12.02 0.50 -20.23
CA GLU A 99 12.04 1.97 -20.09
C GLU A 99 11.72 2.47 -18.67
N TYR A 100 11.75 1.59 -17.65
CA TYR A 100 11.54 2.02 -16.26
C TYR A 100 12.58 3.06 -15.83
N ASN A 101 12.10 4.23 -15.37
CA ASN A 101 12.96 5.30 -14.87
C ASN A 101 12.86 5.41 -13.35
N ALA A 102 13.96 5.08 -12.65
CA ALA A 102 13.99 5.10 -11.18
C ALA A 102 14.05 6.51 -10.57
N THR A 103 14.27 7.56 -11.36
CA THR A 103 14.25 8.94 -10.88
C THR A 103 12.83 9.50 -10.90
N THR A 104 12.09 9.25 -11.99
CA THR A 104 10.73 9.78 -12.16
C THR A 104 9.64 8.80 -11.75
N HIS A 105 10.01 7.53 -11.51
CA HIS A 105 9.09 6.40 -11.35
C HIS A 105 8.17 6.17 -12.56
N ASP A 106 8.53 6.69 -13.73
CA ASP A 106 7.77 6.42 -14.95
C ASP A 106 7.99 4.98 -15.40
N LYS A 107 6.91 4.33 -15.86
CA LYS A 107 6.88 2.91 -16.28
C LYS A 107 7.34 1.95 -15.20
N ASP A 108 6.90 2.19 -13.96
CA ASP A 108 7.23 1.41 -12.78
C ASP A 108 6.39 0.11 -12.69
N ILE A 109 6.76 -0.87 -13.52
CA ILE A 109 6.07 -2.14 -13.66
C ILE A 109 7.04 -3.28 -13.94
N ALA A 110 6.80 -4.43 -13.31
CA ALA A 110 7.55 -5.66 -13.53
C ALA A 110 6.64 -6.89 -13.47
N LEU A 111 6.97 -7.89 -14.29
CA LEU A 111 6.37 -9.22 -14.26
C LEU A 111 7.25 -10.19 -13.48
N LEU A 112 6.59 -11.07 -12.73
CA LEU A 112 7.21 -12.14 -11.96
C LEU A 112 6.71 -13.47 -12.51
N LYS A 113 7.62 -14.28 -13.06
CA LYS A 113 7.29 -15.63 -13.50
C LYS A 113 7.44 -16.60 -12.34
N LEU A 114 6.36 -17.28 -12.00
CA LEU A 114 6.30 -18.19 -10.87
C LEU A 114 6.99 -19.52 -11.23
N GLN A 115 7.78 -20.07 -10.31
CA GLN A 115 8.46 -21.35 -10.51
C GLN A 115 7.48 -22.53 -10.52
N THR A 116 6.41 -22.43 -9.74
CA THR A 116 5.36 -23.45 -9.67
C THR A 116 4.01 -22.79 -9.93
N SER A 117 3.23 -23.44 -10.79
CA SER A 117 1.88 -22.99 -11.14
C SER A 117 0.97 -23.02 -9.91
N ILE A 118 0.23 -21.95 -9.72
CA ILE A 118 -0.69 -21.74 -8.60
C ILE A 118 -1.98 -22.52 -8.83
N VAL A 119 -2.44 -23.21 -7.79
CA VAL A 119 -3.77 -23.85 -7.77
C VAL A 119 -4.79 -22.84 -7.28
N VAL A 120 -5.68 -22.41 -8.18
CA VAL A 120 -6.75 -21.46 -7.86
C VAL A 120 -7.78 -22.07 -6.91
N ASN A 121 -8.26 -21.28 -5.95
CA ASN A 121 -9.28 -21.64 -4.96
C ASN A 121 -9.97 -20.37 -4.45
N ASN A 122 -10.87 -20.45 -3.46
CA ASN A 122 -11.62 -19.28 -2.99
C ASN A 122 -10.75 -18.15 -2.37
N HIS A 123 -9.52 -18.45 -1.95
CA HIS A 123 -8.56 -17.50 -1.37
C HIS A 123 -7.43 -17.11 -2.35
N ILE A 124 -7.33 -17.80 -3.49
CA ILE A 124 -6.32 -17.53 -4.52
C ILE A 124 -6.96 -17.53 -5.91
N GLN A 125 -7.11 -16.36 -6.51
CA GLN A 125 -7.72 -16.14 -7.82
C GLN A 125 -6.98 -15.03 -8.56
N PRO A 126 -6.86 -15.10 -9.89
CA PRO A 126 -6.28 -14.01 -10.67
C PRO A 126 -7.22 -12.80 -10.77
N ILE A 127 -6.66 -11.59 -10.82
CA ILE A 127 -7.42 -10.37 -11.17
C ILE A 127 -7.57 -10.23 -12.69
N CYS A 128 -8.60 -9.51 -13.16
CA CYS A 128 -8.69 -9.17 -14.59
C CYS A 128 -7.73 -8.03 -14.94
N LEU A 129 -7.14 -8.11 -16.13
CA LEU A 129 -6.36 -7.02 -16.71
C LEU A 129 -7.27 -6.05 -17.47
N PRO A 130 -7.05 -4.73 -17.36
CA PRO A 130 -7.77 -3.75 -18.15
C PRO A 130 -7.36 -3.83 -19.62
N THR A 131 -8.30 -3.55 -20.52
CA THR A 131 -7.95 -3.31 -21.93
C THR A 131 -7.23 -1.97 -22.12
N THR A 132 -6.51 -1.77 -23.23
CA THR A 132 -5.87 -0.48 -23.57
C THR A 132 -6.83 0.71 -23.59
N ASN A 133 -8.10 0.47 -23.94
CA ASN A 133 -9.15 1.50 -24.00
C ASN A 133 -9.87 1.72 -22.66
N SER A 134 -9.43 1.07 -21.58
CA SER A 134 -10.06 1.20 -20.26
C SER A 134 -9.90 2.61 -19.69
N GLN A 135 -11.01 3.17 -19.23
CA GLN A 135 -11.11 4.56 -18.78
C GLN A 135 -11.56 4.62 -17.33
N PHE A 136 -10.70 5.17 -16.47
CA PHE A 136 -10.96 5.40 -15.06
C PHE A 136 -11.05 6.92 -14.83
N PHE A 137 -12.26 7.46 -14.88
CA PHE A 137 -12.50 8.90 -14.71
C PHE A 137 -12.37 9.31 -13.24
N THR A 138 -12.29 10.62 -13.03
CA THR A 138 -12.31 11.20 -11.68
C THR A 138 -13.52 10.67 -10.89
N SER A 139 -13.31 10.38 -9.62
CA SER A 139 -14.30 9.84 -8.68
C SER A 139 -14.73 8.39 -8.90
N THR A 140 -14.18 7.68 -9.89
CA THR A 140 -14.32 6.21 -9.97
C THR A 140 -13.78 5.59 -8.68
N LEU A 141 -14.62 4.85 -7.96
CA LEU A 141 -14.25 4.24 -6.68
C LEU A 141 -13.48 2.94 -6.92
N CYS A 142 -12.28 2.87 -6.34
CA CYS A 142 -11.38 1.73 -6.43
C CYS A 142 -10.89 1.36 -5.03
N TRP A 143 -10.16 0.26 -4.91
CA TRP A 143 -9.62 -0.25 -3.68
C TRP A 143 -8.11 -0.41 -3.80
N ALA A 144 -7.41 -0.03 -2.73
CA ALA A 144 -6.01 -0.35 -2.55
C ALA A 144 -5.86 -1.28 -1.34
N THR A 145 -4.95 -2.24 -1.45
CA THR A 145 -4.73 -3.28 -0.44
C THR A 145 -3.25 -3.54 -0.21
N GLY A 146 -2.86 -3.75 1.05
CA GLY A 146 -1.49 -4.08 1.38
C GLY A 146 -1.19 -4.18 2.87
N TRP A 147 0.08 -4.47 3.17
CA TRP A 147 0.62 -4.60 4.53
C TRP A 147 1.52 -3.42 4.90
N GLY A 148 1.37 -2.29 4.21
CA GLY A 148 2.08 -1.07 4.52
C GLY A 148 1.80 -0.56 5.93
N LYS A 149 2.49 0.52 6.30
CA LYS A 149 2.14 1.20 7.56
C LYS A 149 0.74 1.79 7.46
N VAL A 150 0.01 1.81 8.58
CA VAL A 150 -1.33 2.40 8.63
C VAL A 150 -1.25 3.92 8.70
N ASN A 151 -0.21 4.45 9.36
CA ASN A 151 0.08 5.88 9.40
C ASN A 151 1.59 6.17 9.39
N ASN A 152 1.97 7.43 9.18
CA ASN A 152 3.38 7.86 9.13
C ASN A 152 4.16 7.62 10.43
N ASN A 153 3.47 7.65 11.57
CA ASN A 153 4.08 7.54 12.89
C ASN A 153 4.30 6.08 13.32
N ASP A 154 3.74 5.12 12.60
CA ASP A 154 3.96 3.70 12.91
C ASP A 154 5.42 3.32 12.66
N PHE A 155 5.99 2.60 13.61
CA PHE A 155 7.35 2.07 13.51
C PHE A 155 7.42 0.75 12.74
N SER A 156 6.29 0.04 12.62
CA SER A 156 6.17 -1.25 11.96
C SER A 156 5.16 -1.23 10.83
N LEU A 157 5.30 -2.17 9.91
CA LEU A 157 4.29 -2.50 8.92
C LEU A 157 3.06 -3.12 9.60
N SER A 158 1.91 -3.07 8.92
CA SER A 158 0.72 -3.76 9.40
C SER A 158 0.91 -5.27 9.36
N ASP A 159 0.52 -5.97 10.42
CA ASP A 159 0.54 -7.42 10.42
C ASP A 159 -0.56 -8.00 9.54
N ASN A 160 -1.78 -7.46 9.66
CA ASN A 160 -2.95 -7.86 8.88
C ASN A 160 -3.02 -7.07 7.56
N LEU A 161 -3.49 -7.73 6.50
CA LEU A 161 -3.79 -7.08 5.24
C LEU A 161 -4.81 -5.97 5.49
N GLN A 162 -4.49 -4.76 5.07
CA GLN A 162 -5.39 -3.62 5.10
C GLN A 162 -6.08 -3.47 3.75
N GLU A 163 -7.30 -2.95 3.76
CA GLU A 163 -8.03 -2.54 2.58
C GLU A 163 -8.56 -1.12 2.75
N ILE A 164 -8.62 -0.36 1.66
CA ILE A 164 -9.21 0.98 1.67
C ILE A 164 -9.86 1.31 0.33
N ASP A 165 -11.06 1.88 0.37
CA ASP A 165 -11.70 2.48 -0.79
C ASP A 165 -11.12 3.88 -1.06
N ILE A 166 -10.65 4.12 -2.28
CA ILE A 166 -10.08 5.39 -2.71
C ILE A 166 -10.62 5.81 -4.08
N PRO A 167 -11.06 7.08 -4.25
CA PRO A 167 -11.51 7.57 -5.53
C PRO A 167 -10.32 7.86 -6.44
N VAL A 168 -10.48 7.58 -7.73
CA VAL A 168 -9.55 8.02 -8.77
C VAL A 168 -9.53 9.55 -8.84
N VAL A 169 -8.33 10.09 -8.98
CA VAL A 169 -8.07 11.51 -9.22
C VAL A 169 -7.56 11.66 -10.64
N GLY A 170 -8.25 12.50 -11.42
CA GLY A 170 -7.86 12.80 -12.79
C GLY A 170 -6.43 13.32 -12.91
N LYS A 171 -5.81 13.06 -14.07
CA LYS A 171 -4.39 13.33 -14.30
C LYS A 171 -4.07 14.82 -14.11
N LYS A 172 -4.86 15.74 -14.68
CA LYS A 172 -4.60 17.18 -14.58
C LYS A 172 -4.66 17.65 -13.14
N LYS A 173 -5.69 17.24 -12.39
CA LYS A 173 -5.81 17.52 -10.97
C LYS A 173 -4.63 16.94 -10.18
N CYS A 174 -4.23 15.71 -10.47
CA CYS A 174 -3.10 15.07 -9.83
C CYS A 174 -1.79 15.81 -10.14
N SER A 175 -1.47 16.06 -11.41
CA SER A 175 -0.31 16.87 -11.83
C SER A 175 -0.27 18.22 -11.12
N CYS A 176 -1.43 18.83 -10.88
CA CYS A 176 -1.55 20.06 -10.10
C CYS A 176 -1.05 19.92 -8.67
N SER A 177 -1.49 18.86 -7.97
CA SER A 177 -1.09 18.58 -6.60
C SER A 177 0.40 18.28 -6.46
N TYR A 178 1.04 17.77 -7.50
CA TYR A 178 2.47 17.45 -7.51
C TYR A 178 3.39 18.60 -7.96
N GLN A 179 2.87 19.79 -8.27
CA GLN A 179 3.69 20.93 -8.74
C GLN A 179 4.81 21.32 -7.77
N SER A 180 4.59 21.16 -6.46
CA SER A 180 5.56 21.47 -5.42
C SER A 180 6.46 20.29 -5.04
N THR A 181 6.32 19.13 -5.69
CA THR A 181 7.11 17.93 -5.42
C THR A 181 8.26 17.82 -6.42
N PRO A 182 9.50 18.22 -6.04
CA PRO A 182 10.63 18.16 -6.95
C PRO A 182 10.89 16.70 -7.38
N LYS A 183 11.12 16.49 -8.69
CA LYS A 183 11.43 15.21 -9.37
C LYS A 183 10.26 14.29 -9.72
N THR A 184 9.03 14.60 -9.33
CA THR A 184 7.86 13.78 -9.71
C THR A 184 7.00 14.53 -10.73
N THR A 185 6.97 14.02 -11.96
CA THR A 185 6.07 14.50 -13.02
C THR A 185 5.06 13.40 -13.31
N ILE A 186 3.77 13.69 -13.11
CA ILE A 186 2.70 12.73 -13.42
C ILE A 186 2.55 12.58 -14.94
N THR A 187 2.82 11.38 -15.46
CA THR A 187 2.76 11.04 -16.89
C THR A 187 1.42 10.37 -17.26
N ASP A 188 1.19 10.08 -18.55
CA ASP A 188 0.04 9.28 -19.01
C ASP A 188 0.12 7.81 -18.56
N ASN A 189 1.32 7.35 -18.25
CA ASN A 189 1.57 6.00 -17.70
C ASN A 189 1.19 5.88 -16.23
N MET A 190 0.68 6.96 -15.61
CA MET A 190 0.28 6.99 -14.21
C MET A 190 -1.22 7.24 -14.08
N ILE A 191 -1.79 6.68 -13.01
CA ILE A 191 -3.15 6.94 -12.53
C ILE A 191 -3.04 7.34 -11.07
N CYS A 192 -3.80 8.36 -10.65
CA CYS A 192 -3.80 8.79 -9.26
C CYS A 192 -5.09 8.38 -8.55
N ALA A 193 -4.99 8.14 -7.25
CA ALA A 193 -6.15 7.88 -6.41
C ALA A 193 -5.92 8.37 -4.97
N GLY A 194 -7.00 8.59 -4.23
CA GLY A 194 -6.95 9.00 -2.83
C GLY A 194 -6.83 10.51 -2.62
N GLY A 195 -6.26 10.90 -1.47
CA GLY A 195 -6.15 12.29 -1.02
C GLY A 195 -6.04 12.41 0.50
N LYS A 196 -6.54 13.52 1.05
CA LYS A 196 -6.24 14.01 2.40
C LYS A 196 -6.32 13.00 3.55
N ASP A 197 -7.24 12.04 3.48
CA ASP A 197 -7.49 11.11 4.59
C ASP A 197 -7.44 9.64 4.18
N LYS A 198 -7.09 9.33 2.91
CA LYS A 198 -7.10 7.96 2.39
C LYS A 198 -6.00 7.73 1.37
N GLY A 199 -5.21 6.69 1.59
CA GLY A 199 -4.26 6.19 0.62
C GLY A 199 -3.33 5.13 1.20
N ILE A 200 -2.44 4.65 0.34
CA ILE A 200 -1.38 3.68 0.59
C ILE A 200 -0.13 4.30 1.23
N CYS A 201 0.75 3.46 1.72
CA CYS A 201 1.89 3.89 2.51
C CYS A 201 3.13 3.02 2.23
N LEU A 202 4.21 3.27 2.97
CA LEU A 202 5.42 2.45 2.92
C LEU A 202 5.07 0.98 3.21
N GLY A 203 5.42 0.10 2.28
CA GLY A 203 5.15 -1.35 2.31
C GLY A 203 4.03 -1.78 1.35
N ASP A 204 3.20 -0.86 0.86
CA ASP A 204 2.16 -1.19 -0.13
C ASP A 204 2.69 -1.21 -1.59
N GLY A 205 3.97 -0.89 -1.78
CA GLY A 205 4.66 -0.85 -3.08
C GLY A 205 4.39 -2.10 -3.91
N GLY A 206 4.04 -1.94 -5.19
CA GLY A 206 3.71 -3.06 -6.07
C GLY A 206 2.33 -3.70 -5.85
N GLY A 207 1.58 -3.27 -4.83
CA GLY A 207 0.21 -3.71 -4.57
C GLY A 207 -0.79 -3.19 -5.61
N PRO A 208 -2.00 -3.77 -5.67
CA PRO A 208 -3.00 -3.41 -6.66
C PRO A 208 -3.80 -2.16 -6.26
N LEU A 209 -4.11 -1.34 -7.27
CA LEU A 209 -5.29 -0.48 -7.29
C LEU A 209 -6.35 -1.19 -8.15
N GLN A 210 -7.39 -1.70 -7.52
CA GLN A 210 -8.42 -2.50 -8.20
C GLN A 210 -9.78 -1.82 -8.18
N CYS A 211 -10.45 -1.77 -9.32
CA CYS A 211 -11.78 -1.18 -9.44
C CYS A 211 -12.77 -2.28 -9.83
N LYS A 212 -13.98 -2.19 -9.30
CA LYS A 212 -15.05 -3.14 -9.61
C LYS A 212 -15.94 -2.58 -10.71
N GLN A 213 -16.19 -3.37 -11.76
CA GLN A 213 -17.22 -3.10 -12.75
C GLN A 213 -18.04 -4.37 -12.93
N ASP A 214 -19.35 -4.25 -12.79
CA ASP A 214 -20.28 -5.37 -12.77
C ASP A 214 -19.86 -6.41 -11.70
N ASP A 215 -19.63 -7.66 -12.10
CA ASP A 215 -19.19 -8.76 -11.23
C ASP A 215 -17.67 -8.95 -11.22
N LYS A 216 -16.90 -8.08 -11.89
CA LYS A 216 -15.45 -8.23 -12.09
C LYS A 216 -14.62 -7.16 -11.41
N TRP A 217 -13.55 -7.62 -10.80
CA TRP A 217 -12.45 -6.79 -10.31
C TRP A 217 -11.36 -6.67 -11.37
N ILE A 218 -10.99 -5.43 -11.69
CA ILE A 218 -10.06 -5.08 -12.76
C ILE A 218 -8.90 -4.28 -12.17
N LEU A 219 -7.67 -4.65 -12.55
CA LEU A 219 -6.44 -4.02 -12.05
C LEU A 219 -6.21 -2.66 -12.74
N ALA A 220 -6.68 -1.58 -12.15
CA ALA A 220 -6.52 -0.24 -12.70
C ALA A 220 -5.08 0.30 -12.57
N GLY A 221 -4.42 -0.04 -11.46
CA GLY A 221 -3.09 0.47 -11.17
C GLY A 221 -2.21 -0.45 -10.32
N ILE A 222 -0.93 -0.10 -10.24
CA ILE A 222 0.07 -0.73 -9.37
C ILE A 222 0.67 0.35 -8.48
N THR A 223 0.73 0.15 -7.17
CA THR A 223 1.32 1.11 -6.24
C THR A 223 2.77 1.43 -6.64
N SER A 224 3.04 2.70 -6.95
CA SER A 224 4.36 3.14 -7.43
C SER A 224 4.96 4.21 -6.50
N ILE A 225 4.37 5.40 -6.46
CA ILE A 225 4.89 6.53 -5.67
C ILE A 225 4.05 6.67 -4.41
N ALA A 226 4.58 6.19 -3.29
CA ALA A 226 4.09 6.58 -1.97
C ALA A 226 4.72 7.94 -1.61
N THR A 227 3.90 9.00 -1.63
CA THR A 227 4.21 10.21 -0.85
C THR A 227 4.22 9.84 0.63
N PRO A 228 4.75 10.67 1.55
CA PRO A 228 4.49 10.47 2.97
C PRO A 228 3.01 10.16 3.17
N CYS A 229 2.73 9.15 3.99
CA CYS A 229 1.42 8.54 4.08
C CYS A 229 0.43 9.58 4.59
N LEU A 230 -0.72 9.70 3.93
CA LEU A 230 -1.80 10.61 4.36
C LEU A 230 -1.38 12.10 4.37
N ASP A 231 -0.40 12.51 3.55
CA ASP A 231 0.08 13.92 3.48
C ASP A 231 -0.78 14.81 2.55
N GLY A 232 -2.10 14.60 2.50
CA GLY A 232 -2.95 15.45 1.65
C GLY A 232 -3.00 15.05 0.16
N LEU A 233 -1.89 14.52 -0.36
CA LEU A 233 -1.69 14.29 -1.79
C LEU A 233 -2.38 13.02 -2.31
N PRO A 234 -3.01 13.07 -3.49
CA PRO A 234 -3.34 11.86 -4.24
C PRO A 234 -2.06 11.08 -4.51
N GLN A 235 -2.15 9.75 -4.53
CA GLN A 235 -0.98 8.89 -4.73
C GLN A 235 -0.93 8.39 -6.16
N ALA A 236 0.28 8.21 -6.69
CA ALA A 236 0.48 7.78 -8.07
C ALA A 236 0.73 6.28 -8.16
N PHE A 237 -0.02 5.65 -9.05
CA PHE A 237 0.06 4.24 -9.41
C PHE A 237 0.45 4.15 -10.88
N THR A 238 1.13 3.07 -11.27
CA THR A 238 1.33 2.76 -12.69
C THR A 238 -0.01 2.40 -13.31
N ARG A 239 -0.42 3.07 -14.39
CA ARG A 239 -1.70 2.86 -15.10
C ARG A 239 -1.63 1.61 -15.96
N VAL A 240 -2.16 0.48 -15.49
CA VAL A 240 -1.97 -0.84 -16.12
C VAL A 240 -2.52 -0.90 -17.55
N SER A 241 -3.58 -0.15 -17.88
CA SER A 241 -4.12 -0.13 -19.25
C SER A 241 -3.10 0.36 -20.30
N GLN A 242 -2.11 1.17 -19.92
CA GLN A 242 -1.05 1.62 -20.83
C GLN A 242 0.02 0.55 -21.10
N PHE A 243 0.04 -0.53 -20.31
CA PHE A 243 1.05 -1.57 -20.37
C PHE A 243 0.50 -2.92 -20.84
N GLN A 244 -0.77 -2.99 -21.26
CA GLN A 244 -1.39 -4.22 -21.74
C GLN A 244 -0.49 -4.93 -22.76
N ASP A 245 -0.10 -4.24 -23.83
CA ASP A 245 0.65 -4.86 -24.92
C ASP A 245 2.03 -5.36 -24.46
N TRP A 246 2.71 -4.60 -23.60
CA TRP A 246 3.97 -5.03 -23.01
C TRP A 246 3.80 -6.27 -22.11
N ILE A 247 2.73 -6.31 -21.29
CA ILE A 247 2.42 -7.46 -20.44
C ILE A 247 2.21 -8.71 -21.30
N LEU A 248 1.35 -8.61 -22.32
CA LEU A 248 1.02 -9.72 -23.22
C LEU A 248 2.25 -10.25 -23.96
N GLN A 249 3.06 -9.34 -24.52
CA GLN A 249 4.28 -9.70 -25.24
C GLN A 249 5.31 -10.37 -24.31
N SER A 250 5.47 -9.86 -23.10
CA SER A 250 6.44 -10.37 -22.12
C SER A 250 6.06 -11.77 -21.60
N MET A 251 4.76 -12.04 -21.44
CA MET A 251 4.26 -13.36 -21.03
C MET A 251 4.35 -14.41 -22.14
N LYS A 252 4.69 -14.02 -23.38
CA LYS A 252 4.87 -14.90 -24.56
C LYS A 252 3.68 -15.85 -24.80
N GLY A 253 2.45 -15.41 -24.52
CA GLY A 253 1.28 -16.27 -24.58
C GLY A 253 -0.05 -15.53 -24.51
N PHE A 254 -1.14 -16.28 -24.71
CA PHE A 254 -2.51 -15.77 -24.67
C PHE A 254 -2.93 -15.51 -23.22
N VAL A 255 -3.05 -14.24 -22.84
CA VAL A 255 -3.64 -13.87 -21.55
C VAL A 255 -5.16 -13.87 -21.70
N THR A 256 -5.81 -14.76 -20.97
CA THR A 256 -7.25 -14.70 -20.73
C THR A 256 -7.52 -13.65 -19.66
N GLY A 257 -8.69 -12.99 -19.71
CA GLY A 257 -9.08 -12.05 -18.66
C GLY A 257 -8.77 -10.57 -18.94
N LEU A 258 -8.67 -10.18 -20.22
CA LEU A 258 -8.77 -8.77 -20.61
C LEU A 258 -10.22 -8.30 -20.52
N VAL A 259 -10.49 -7.31 -19.69
CA VAL A 259 -11.83 -6.77 -19.47
C VAL A 259 -11.77 -5.24 -19.60
N PRO A 260 -12.63 -4.62 -20.43
CA PRO A 260 -12.68 -3.18 -20.53
C PRO A 260 -13.28 -2.59 -19.25
N PHE A 261 -12.67 -1.53 -18.74
CA PHE A 261 -13.30 -0.67 -17.74
C PHE A 261 -13.86 0.59 -18.41
N VAL A 262 -15.14 0.88 -18.21
CA VAL A 262 -15.81 2.06 -18.78
C VAL A 262 -16.42 2.87 -17.65
N SER A 263 -15.82 4.02 -17.38
CA SER A 263 -16.41 4.98 -16.44
C SER A 263 -17.67 5.61 -17.02
N SER A 264 -18.69 5.79 -16.18
CA SER A 264 -19.95 6.45 -16.55
C SER A 264 -19.82 7.98 -16.53
N GLY A 265 -20.58 8.68 -17.38
CA GLY A 265 -20.65 10.14 -17.39
C GLY A 265 -19.51 10.81 -18.16
N THR A 266 -19.24 12.07 -17.85
CA THR A 266 -18.18 12.87 -18.47
C THR A 266 -16.96 12.97 -17.57
N ASP A 267 -15.75 12.91 -18.15
CA ASP A 267 -14.52 13.12 -17.39
C ASP A 267 -14.33 14.60 -17.02
N ALA A 268 -14.61 14.93 -15.77
CA ALA A 268 -14.47 16.29 -15.24
C ALA A 268 -13.02 16.80 -15.29
N ASP A 269 -12.03 15.90 -15.34
CA ASP A 269 -10.61 16.28 -15.40
C ASP A 269 -10.24 16.89 -16.75
N LEU A 270 -10.99 16.60 -17.82
CA LEU A 270 -10.76 17.21 -19.13
C LEU A 270 -10.90 18.73 -19.09
N SER A 271 -11.79 19.25 -18.25
CA SER A 271 -11.98 20.69 -18.01
C SER A 271 -11.19 21.23 -16.82
N PHE A 272 -10.44 20.41 -16.09
CA PHE A 272 -9.72 20.85 -14.89
C PHE A 272 -8.58 21.80 -15.25
N VAL A 273 -8.48 22.89 -14.47
CA VAL A 273 -7.40 23.88 -14.55
C VAL A 273 -6.85 24.10 -13.15
N CYS A 274 -5.52 24.13 -13.03
CA CYS A 274 -4.85 24.42 -11.76
C CYS A 274 -5.20 25.81 -11.22
N PRO A 275 -5.63 25.92 -9.95
CA PRO A 275 -5.73 27.23 -9.29
C PRO A 275 -4.36 27.92 -9.27
N ALA A 276 -4.33 29.21 -9.60
CA ALA A 276 -3.08 30.00 -9.65
C ALA A 276 -2.39 30.17 -8.28
N ASP A 277 -3.12 29.93 -7.19
CA ASP A 277 -2.70 30.25 -5.81
C ASP A 277 -1.84 29.16 -5.13
N LEU A 278 -1.49 28.08 -5.82
CA LEU A 278 -0.57 27.06 -5.29
C LEU A 278 0.91 27.47 -5.38
N THR A 279 1.20 28.69 -5.82
CA THR A 279 2.57 29.21 -6.02
C THR A 279 3.07 30.16 -4.92
N THR A 280 2.28 30.40 -3.86
CA THR A 280 2.51 31.51 -2.90
C THR A 280 2.56 31.10 -1.43
N THR A 281 3.25 30.01 -1.07
CA THR A 281 3.88 29.94 0.26
C THR A 281 5.36 30.28 0.14
N ALA A 282 5.61 31.54 -0.24
CA ALA A 282 6.92 32.15 -0.07
C ALA A 282 7.23 32.22 1.43
N LYS A 283 8.31 31.55 1.84
CA LYS A 283 9.01 31.77 3.11
C LYS A 283 9.07 33.29 3.39
N PRO A 284 8.74 33.76 4.62
CA PRO A 284 8.84 35.18 4.93
C PRO A 284 10.26 35.68 4.63
N PRO A 285 10.42 36.84 3.95
CA PRO A 285 11.75 37.38 3.70
C PRO A 285 12.43 37.67 5.04
N LEU A 286 13.64 37.14 5.20
CA LEU A 286 14.53 37.49 6.30
C LEU A 286 14.90 38.96 6.11
N ASN A 287 14.21 39.84 6.84
CA ASN A 287 14.48 41.28 6.78
C ASN A 287 15.81 41.54 7.51
N SER A 288 16.89 41.64 6.74
CA SER A 288 18.18 42.13 7.23
C SER A 288 18.10 43.64 7.38
N ASN A 289 17.66 44.10 8.56
CA ASN A 289 17.95 45.44 9.07
C ASN A 289 17.74 45.43 10.58
N LEU A 290 18.82 45.21 11.33
CA LEU A 290 18.93 45.80 12.65
C LEU A 290 20.33 46.37 12.83
N SER A 291 20.32 47.69 12.95
CA SER A 291 21.44 48.57 13.21
C SER A 291 22.20 48.13 14.46
N THR A 292 23.52 48.06 14.33
CA THR A 292 24.45 47.96 15.45
C THR A 292 24.25 49.15 16.38
N THR A 293 23.81 48.87 17.61
CA THR A 293 23.98 49.81 18.73
C THR A 293 24.67 49.05 19.85
N THR A 294 25.92 49.41 20.08
CA THR A 294 26.77 48.93 21.16
C THR A 294 26.15 49.34 22.49
N THR A 295 25.92 48.40 23.41
CA THR A 295 25.76 48.74 24.82
C THR A 295 26.39 47.65 25.69
N THR A 296 27.27 48.14 26.54
CA THR A 296 28.18 47.47 27.47
C THR A 296 27.52 46.40 28.32
N ALA A 297 28.13 45.22 28.40
CA ALA A 297 27.77 44.18 29.34
C ALA A 297 28.15 44.60 30.76
N THR A 298 27.17 44.79 31.63
CA THR A 298 27.38 44.84 33.09
C THR A 298 27.03 43.48 33.67
N THR A 299 28.07 42.78 34.14
CA THR A 299 27.98 41.53 34.90
C THR A 299 27.19 41.78 36.18
N THR A 300 26.05 41.11 36.36
CA THR A 300 25.40 41.02 37.67
C THR A 300 25.29 39.55 38.05
N THR A 301 26.21 39.14 38.93
CA THR A 301 26.20 37.87 39.64
C THR A 301 24.93 37.79 40.49
N THR A 302 24.07 36.79 40.23
CA THR A 302 22.96 36.47 41.15
C THR A 302 23.19 35.09 41.72
N THR A 303 23.56 35.07 42.99
CA THR A 303 23.72 33.92 43.87
C THR A 303 22.40 33.16 43.98
N MET A 304 22.37 31.87 43.61
CA MET A 304 21.25 31.00 43.94
C MET A 304 21.41 30.48 45.37
N THR A 305 20.49 30.89 46.24
CA THR A 305 20.33 30.34 47.59
C THR A 305 19.58 29.02 47.50
N THR A 306 20.23 27.95 47.95
CA THR A 306 19.65 26.62 48.15
C THR A 306 18.59 26.67 49.26
N THR A 307 17.36 26.26 48.93
CA THR A 307 16.37 25.86 49.94
C THR A 307 15.97 24.41 49.67
N THR A 308 16.37 23.53 50.56
CA THR A 308 16.04 22.12 50.60
C THR A 308 14.60 21.93 51.10
N THR A 309 13.74 21.37 50.26
CA THR A 309 12.47 20.76 50.68
C THR A 309 12.47 19.31 50.25
N THR A 310 12.61 18.44 51.24
CA THR A 310 12.42 16.98 51.17
C THR A 310 10.95 16.65 50.92
N THR A 311 10.66 16.00 49.80
CA THR A 311 9.38 15.31 49.57
C THR A 311 9.64 13.83 49.29
N THR A 312 9.21 13.02 50.24
CA THR A 312 9.19 11.56 50.25
C THR A 312 8.19 11.00 49.24
N SER A 313 8.62 10.04 48.42
CA SER A 313 7.79 9.25 47.51
C SER A 313 7.13 8.08 48.26
N PRO A 314 5.81 7.82 48.11
CA PRO A 314 5.22 6.56 48.52
C PRO A 314 5.24 5.56 47.35
N ALA A 315 6.19 4.63 47.41
CA ALA A 315 6.10 3.34 46.72
C ALA A 315 5.42 2.33 47.66
N SER A 316 4.18 1.91 47.35
CA SER A 316 3.55 0.65 47.80
C SER A 316 2.04 0.68 47.58
N ALA A 317 1.58 0.31 46.39
CA ALA A 317 0.18 -0.06 46.16
C ALA A 317 0.06 -0.86 44.86
N LEU A 318 0.59 -2.08 44.82
CA LEU A 318 0.34 -3.04 43.73
C LEU A 318 0.55 -4.52 44.13
N THR A 319 0.65 -4.82 45.43
CA THR A 319 0.93 -6.20 45.90
C THR A 319 -0.20 -6.83 46.72
N THR A 320 -1.35 -6.17 46.89
CA THR A 320 -2.47 -6.70 47.68
C THR A 320 -3.62 -7.29 46.84
N GLU A 321 -3.71 -7.02 45.54
CA GLU A 321 -4.76 -7.61 44.68
C GLU A 321 -4.38 -8.97 44.07
N PHE A 322 -3.08 -9.27 43.93
CA PHE A 322 -2.62 -10.56 43.41
C PHE A 322 -2.75 -11.71 44.43
N SER A 323 -2.75 -11.42 45.74
CA SER A 323 -2.81 -12.46 46.78
C SER A 323 -4.22 -13.02 46.98
N ILE A 324 -5.25 -12.19 46.79
CA ILE A 324 -6.67 -12.58 46.94
C ILE A 324 -7.14 -13.46 45.76
N ILE A 325 -6.66 -13.17 44.54
CA ILE A 325 -7.01 -13.95 43.35
C ILE A 325 -6.38 -15.35 43.39
N ILE A 326 -5.15 -15.48 43.92
CA ILE A 326 -4.46 -16.78 44.04
C ILE A 326 -5.13 -17.66 45.11
N THR A 327 -5.60 -17.10 46.24
CA THR A 327 -6.32 -17.90 47.26
C THR A 327 -7.71 -18.35 46.77
N ALA A 328 -8.41 -17.53 45.99
CA ALA A 328 -9.69 -17.91 45.38
C ALA A 328 -9.53 -19.03 44.32
N LEU A 329 -8.44 -18.99 43.52
CA LEU A 329 -8.15 -20.03 42.53
C LEU A 329 -7.77 -21.37 43.18
N LEU A 330 -7.01 -21.35 44.28
CA LEU A 330 -6.65 -22.57 45.02
C LEU A 330 -7.84 -23.23 45.73
N MET A 331 -8.84 -22.46 46.17
CA MET A 331 -10.06 -23.03 46.76
C MET A 331 -11.00 -23.65 45.70
N LEU A 332 -11.07 -23.08 44.48
CA LEU A 332 -11.82 -23.68 43.39
C LEU A 332 -11.19 -24.99 42.87
N LEU A 333 -9.85 -25.07 42.86
CA LEU A 333 -9.13 -26.29 42.45
C LEU A 333 -9.30 -27.44 43.46
N GLN A 334 -9.55 -27.18 44.74
CA GLN A 334 -9.84 -28.24 45.72
C GLN A 334 -11.28 -28.79 45.64
N HIS A 335 -12.23 -28.05 45.04
CA HIS A 335 -13.58 -28.57 44.80
C HIS A 335 -13.71 -29.42 43.53
N ILE A 336 -12.78 -29.30 42.58
CA ILE A 336 -12.80 -30.08 41.33
C ILE A 336 -12.15 -31.47 41.51
N VAL A 337 -11.36 -31.68 42.57
CA VAL A 337 -10.65 -32.96 42.83
C VAL A 337 -11.46 -33.91 43.75
N VAL A 338 -12.65 -33.52 44.22
CA VAL A 338 -13.51 -34.35 45.09
C VAL A 338 -14.91 -34.59 44.49
N GLN A 339 -15.02 -34.62 43.16
CA GLN A 339 -16.17 -35.20 42.45
C GLN A 339 -15.72 -36.20 41.39
#